data_AF-A0A5U9VV83-F1
#
_entry.id   AF-A0A5U9VV83-F1
#
_cell.length_a   1.000
_cell.length_b   1.000
_cell.length_c   1.000
_cell.angle_alpha   90.00
_cell.angle_beta   90.00
_cell.angle_gamma   90.00
#
_symmetry.space_group_name_H-M   'P 1'
#
loop_
_entity.id
_entity.type
_entity.pdbx_description
1 polymer ?
#
loop_
_entity_poly.entity_id
_entity_poly.type
_entity_poly.pdbx_seq_one_letter_code
_entity_poly.pdbx_strand_id
1 'polypeptide(L)'
;FKCTAVWLKTREEGFDEGNKGMLLQPRLEHALYVPYLVILFCVLPVVPVDISAMKFDSSRAQQCHVSVASPKDSGYSPLVNDLGGMTANISVWWYLVHRLSKGVTQAMTASIPCGGQIRQLRFEVQQSQLSDPILAQELQEFANSCYARSYYRLKNSNPSLTDKTINSTGWIGSDYFLNTEGYYDTYTSKQPRKAWP
;
A
#
# COMPACT_ATOMS: atom_id res chain seq x y z
N PHE A 1 -7.00 24.61 33.45
CA PHE A 1 -6.77 23.53 34.43
C PHE A 1 -8.10 22.93 34.86
N LYS A 2 -8.44 21.69 34.46
CA LYS A 2 -9.75 21.08 34.81
C LYS A 2 -10.00 21.02 36.32
N CYS A 3 -8.95 20.82 37.13
CA CYS A 3 -9.05 20.79 38.58
C CYS A 3 -9.49 22.15 39.17
N THR A 4 -8.95 23.27 38.68
CA THR A 4 -9.35 24.61 39.15
C THR A 4 -10.77 24.97 38.73
N ALA A 5 -11.20 24.52 37.54
CA ALA A 5 -12.56 24.70 37.07
C ALA A 5 -13.57 23.88 37.89
N VAL A 6 -13.26 22.63 38.20
CA VAL A 6 -14.08 21.78 39.09
C VAL A 6 -14.16 22.39 40.48
N TRP A 7 -13.02 22.88 41.02
CA TRP A 7 -12.96 23.54 42.32
C TRP A 7 -13.81 24.83 42.37
N LEU A 8 -13.70 25.71 41.37
CA LEU A 8 -14.51 26.93 41.27
C LEU A 8 -16.00 26.60 41.17
N LYS A 9 -16.36 25.62 40.35
CA LYS A 9 -17.75 25.18 40.17
C LYS A 9 -18.38 24.69 41.48
N THR A 10 -17.67 23.87 42.25
CA THR A 10 -18.13 23.45 43.59
C THR A 10 -18.23 24.59 44.61
N ARG A 11 -17.54 25.71 44.40
CA ARG A 11 -17.69 26.91 45.24
C ARG A 11 -18.90 27.74 44.86
N GLU A 12 -19.22 27.80 43.58
CA GLU A 12 -20.39 28.52 43.02
C GLU A 12 -21.71 27.77 43.26
N GLU A 13 -21.68 26.45 43.46
CA GLU A 13 -22.86 25.65 43.83
C GLU A 13 -23.49 26.12 45.16
N GLY A 14 -24.82 26.22 45.21
CA GLY A 14 -25.58 26.71 46.37
C GLY A 14 -25.54 25.75 47.58
N PHE A 15 -26.09 26.19 48.72
CA PHE A 15 -26.18 25.35 49.94
C PHE A 15 -27.07 24.11 49.77
N ASP A 16 -27.85 24.04 48.70
CA ASP A 16 -28.81 22.96 48.42
C ASP A 16 -28.16 21.64 47.97
N GLU A 17 -26.88 21.65 47.57
CA GLU A 17 -26.16 20.43 47.17
C GLU A 17 -25.54 19.63 48.34
N GLY A 18 -25.67 20.11 49.58
CA GLY A 18 -25.15 19.40 50.75
C GLY A 18 -23.63 19.55 50.93
N ASN A 19 -22.95 18.52 51.44
CA ASN A 19 -21.52 18.61 51.82
C ASN A 19 -20.61 18.73 50.58
N LYS A 20 -20.24 19.97 50.26
CA LYS A 20 -19.37 20.35 49.14
C LYS A 20 -18.02 19.61 49.11
N GLY A 21 -17.47 19.25 50.27
CA GLY A 21 -16.21 18.49 50.35
C GLY A 21 -16.34 17.06 49.82
N MET A 22 -17.45 16.41 50.14
CA MET A 22 -17.72 15.03 49.71
C MET A 22 -18.06 14.93 48.22
N LEU A 23 -18.62 16.00 47.64
CA LEU A 23 -18.88 16.13 46.21
C LEU A 23 -17.63 16.50 45.40
N LEU A 24 -16.76 17.32 45.96
CA LEU A 24 -15.51 17.75 45.31
C LEU A 24 -14.53 16.60 45.14
N GLN A 25 -14.39 15.74 46.14
CA GLN A 25 -13.42 14.65 46.15
C GLN A 25 -13.51 13.72 44.91
N PRO A 26 -14.64 13.05 44.62
CA PRO A 26 -14.73 12.16 43.47
C PRO A 26 -14.61 12.91 42.13
N ARG A 27 -15.07 14.16 42.05
CA ARG A 27 -14.94 15.01 40.85
C ARG A 27 -13.49 15.37 40.57
N LEU A 28 -12.70 15.66 41.61
CA LEU A 28 -11.28 15.95 41.51
C LEU A 28 -10.47 14.69 41.20
N GLU A 29 -10.78 13.57 41.85
CA GLU A 29 -10.18 12.26 41.59
C GLU A 29 -10.34 11.85 40.13
N HIS A 30 -11.56 11.95 39.57
CA HIS A 30 -11.78 11.63 38.17
C HIS A 30 -11.04 12.59 37.23
N ALA A 31 -10.98 13.88 37.57
CA ALA A 31 -10.26 14.89 36.80
C ALA A 31 -8.73 14.68 36.81
N LEU A 32 -8.18 13.93 37.78
CA LEU A 32 -6.76 13.58 37.87
C LEU A 32 -6.47 12.18 37.30
N TYR A 33 -7.24 11.16 37.68
CA TYR A 33 -6.97 9.77 37.31
C TYR A 33 -7.09 9.52 35.81
N VAL A 34 -8.10 10.07 35.15
CA VAL A 34 -8.29 9.88 33.70
C VAL A 34 -7.09 10.41 32.89
N PRO A 35 -6.70 11.70 33.01
CA PRO A 35 -5.55 12.19 32.25
C PRO A 35 -4.24 11.54 32.69
N TYR A 36 -4.09 11.18 33.97
CA TYR A 36 -2.90 10.45 34.44
C TYR A 36 -2.74 9.12 33.72
N LEU A 37 -3.79 8.31 33.62
CA LEU A 37 -3.76 7.05 32.87
C LEU A 37 -3.47 7.27 31.39
N VAL A 38 -4.06 8.29 30.77
CA VAL A 38 -3.78 8.63 29.37
C VAL A 38 -2.31 9.01 29.17
N ILE A 39 -1.70 9.76 30.09
CA ILE A 39 -0.28 10.12 30.02
C ILE A 39 0.60 8.87 30.16
N LEU A 40 0.32 8.01 31.14
CA LEU A 40 1.05 6.76 31.33
C LEU A 40 1.00 5.86 30.09
N PHE A 41 -0.17 5.77 29.46
CA PHE A 41 -0.40 4.85 28.35
C PHE A 41 0.04 5.42 26.98
N CYS A 42 -0.20 6.71 26.73
CA CYS A 42 0.02 7.35 25.43
C CYS A 42 1.34 8.13 25.33
N VAL A 43 1.92 8.59 26.44
CA VAL A 43 3.05 9.53 26.41
C VAL A 43 4.34 8.93 26.94
N LEU A 44 4.28 8.15 28.03
CA LEU A 44 5.51 7.62 28.63
C LEU A 44 6.20 6.59 27.73
N PRO A 45 7.47 6.80 27.34
CA PRO A 45 8.20 5.89 26.47
C PRO A 45 8.84 4.75 27.28
N VAL A 46 8.09 3.66 27.48
CA VAL A 46 8.53 2.50 28.30
C VAL A 46 8.92 1.29 27.44
N VAL A 47 8.40 1.19 26.21
CA VAL A 47 8.61 0.01 25.36
C VAL A 47 9.74 0.27 24.37
N PRO A 48 10.83 -0.53 24.40
CA PRO A 48 11.88 -0.44 23.39
C PRO A 48 11.37 -0.97 22.06
N VAL A 49 11.62 -0.24 20.98
CA VAL A 49 11.37 -0.71 19.62
C VAL A 49 12.67 -0.72 18.84
N ASP A 50 13.00 -1.90 18.33
CA ASP A 50 14.06 -2.07 17.35
C ASP A 50 13.60 -1.49 16.00
N ILE A 51 14.00 -0.24 15.77
CA ILE A 51 13.97 0.46 14.47
C ILE A 51 15.26 0.23 13.67
N SER A 52 16.19 -0.57 14.20
CA SER A 52 17.48 -0.87 13.62
C SER A 52 17.32 -1.60 12.27
N ALA A 53 17.44 -0.79 11.21
CA ALA A 53 17.09 -1.04 9.83
C ALA A 53 15.58 -1.22 9.61
N MET A 54 15.00 -0.44 8.70
CA MET A 54 13.74 -0.79 8.05
C MET A 54 13.91 -2.15 7.38
N LYS A 55 13.75 -3.25 8.12
CA LYS A 55 13.85 -4.59 7.56
C LYS A 55 12.58 -4.79 6.74
N PHE A 56 12.75 -4.84 5.42
CA PHE A 56 11.69 -5.34 4.56
C PHE A 56 11.38 -6.77 4.98
N ASP A 57 10.10 -7.05 5.24
CA ASP A 57 9.66 -8.40 5.54
C ASP A 57 9.77 -9.25 4.27
N SER A 58 10.79 -10.12 4.23
CA SER A 58 11.08 -10.98 3.08
C SER A 58 10.24 -12.26 3.08
N SER A 59 9.34 -12.48 4.03
CA SER A 59 8.54 -13.71 4.12
C SER A 59 7.71 -13.95 2.85
N ARG A 60 7.06 -12.91 2.31
CA ARG A 60 6.31 -13.01 1.05
C ARG A 60 7.22 -13.20 -0.15
N ALA A 61 8.36 -12.52 -0.18
CA ALA A 61 9.33 -12.64 -1.26
C ALA A 61 9.89 -14.07 -1.34
N GLN A 62 10.17 -14.70 -0.18
CA GLN A 62 10.55 -16.11 -0.08
C GLN A 62 9.45 -17.06 -0.57
N GLN A 63 8.18 -16.83 -0.19
CA GLN A 63 7.04 -17.62 -0.70
C GLN A 63 6.91 -17.53 -2.23
N CYS A 64 7.23 -16.38 -2.81
CA CYS A 64 7.15 -16.15 -4.25
C CYS A 64 8.46 -16.47 -5.00
N HIS A 65 9.49 -17.03 -4.33
CA HIS A 65 10.83 -17.27 -4.89
C HIS A 65 11.48 -16.03 -5.54
N VAL A 66 11.16 -14.83 -5.05
CA VAL A 66 11.76 -13.57 -5.51
C VAL A 66 12.74 -13.09 -4.43
N SER A 67 13.98 -12.82 -4.82
CA SER A 67 14.97 -12.23 -3.93
C SER A 67 14.86 -10.71 -3.93
N VAL A 68 14.50 -10.13 -2.78
CA VAL A 68 14.55 -8.68 -2.55
C VAL A 68 15.88 -8.31 -1.93
N ALA A 69 16.58 -7.33 -2.50
CA ALA A 69 17.84 -6.83 -1.93
C ALA A 69 17.60 -6.23 -0.54
N SER A 70 18.55 -6.43 0.37
CA SER A 70 18.46 -5.80 1.69
C SER A 70 18.50 -4.27 1.53
N PRO A 71 17.87 -3.48 2.42
CA PRO A 71 17.91 -2.02 2.35
C PRO A 71 19.32 -1.45 2.24
N LYS A 72 20.31 -2.10 2.87
CA LYS A 72 21.73 -1.71 2.85
C LYS A 72 22.37 -1.92 1.48
N ASP A 73 21.93 -2.94 0.75
CA ASP A 73 22.40 -3.30 -0.60
C ASP A 73 21.54 -2.66 -1.70
N SER A 74 20.62 -1.77 -1.33
CA SER A 74 19.74 -1.04 -2.25
C SER A 74 20.12 0.44 -2.32
N GLY A 75 19.59 1.17 -3.31
CA GLY A 75 19.75 2.63 -3.41
C GLY A 75 19.21 3.42 -2.20
N TYR A 76 18.49 2.78 -1.28
CA TYR A 76 17.98 3.36 -0.04
C TYR A 76 18.95 3.26 1.15
N SER A 77 20.17 2.75 0.95
CA SER A 77 21.23 2.66 1.97
C SER A 77 21.44 3.93 2.84
N PRO A 78 21.42 5.17 2.31
CA PRO A 78 21.57 6.36 3.16
C PRO A 78 20.40 6.59 4.12
N LEU A 79 19.19 6.10 3.81
CA LEU A 79 18.00 6.32 4.63
C LEU A 79 17.88 5.33 5.80
N VAL A 80 18.53 4.17 5.72
CA VAL A 80 18.50 3.14 6.78
C VAL A 80 19.58 3.31 7.85
N ASN A 81 20.61 4.12 7.58
CA ASN A 81 21.70 4.37 8.54
C ASN A 81 21.48 5.61 9.43
N ASP A 82 20.42 6.40 9.17
CA ASP A 82 20.22 7.72 9.79
C ASP A 82 19.75 7.67 11.27
N LEU A 83 19.59 6.48 11.84
CA LEU A 83 19.17 6.28 13.24
C LEU A 83 20.28 5.76 14.15
N GLY A 84 21.54 5.76 13.70
CA GLY A 84 22.72 5.60 14.56
C GLY A 84 22.77 4.32 15.43
N GLY A 85 22.02 3.27 15.07
CA GLY A 85 21.94 2.04 15.86
C GLY A 85 21.23 2.18 17.21
N MET A 86 20.58 3.33 17.48
CA MET A 86 19.85 3.56 18.72
C MET A 86 18.42 3.03 18.60
N THR A 87 17.97 2.32 19.65
CA THR A 87 16.58 1.88 19.79
C THR A 87 15.73 3.02 20.35
N ALA A 88 14.70 3.43 19.62
CA ALA A 88 13.75 4.42 20.15
C ALA A 88 12.77 3.73 21.11
N ASN A 89 12.56 4.35 22.26
CA ASN A 89 11.49 3.94 23.17
C ASN A 89 10.20 4.67 22.78
N ILE A 90 9.10 3.92 22.68
CA ILE A 90 7.78 4.46 22.39
C ILE A 90 6.79 4.14 23.50
N SER A 91 5.66 4.83 23.51
CA SER A 91 4.58 4.57 24.46
C SER A 91 3.82 3.29 24.12
N VAL A 92 3.08 2.78 25.11
CA VAL A 92 2.32 1.52 24.99
C VAL A 92 1.24 1.63 23.91
N TRP A 93 0.51 2.75 23.87
CA TRP A 93 -0.50 3.00 22.84
C TRP A 93 0.12 2.98 21.43
N TRP A 94 1.22 3.71 21.24
CA TRP A 94 1.90 3.76 19.95
C TRP A 94 2.42 2.38 19.52
N TYR A 95 2.92 1.60 20.47
CA TYR A 95 3.35 0.23 20.20
C TYR A 95 2.20 -0.65 19.71
N LEU A 96 1.02 -0.55 20.33
CA LEU A 96 -0.18 -1.27 19.89
C LEU A 96 -0.57 -0.86 18.48
N VAL A 97 -0.67 0.44 18.20
CA VAL A 97 -1.02 0.97 16.88
C VAL A 97 -0.02 0.51 15.83
N HIS A 98 1.28 0.54 16.15
CA HIS A 98 2.35 0.09 15.24
C HIS A 98 2.26 -1.41 14.94
N ARG A 99 1.97 -2.24 15.95
CA ARG A 99 1.77 -3.68 15.77
C ARG A 99 0.55 -3.98 14.93
N LEU A 100 -0.56 -3.28 15.17
CA LEU A 100 -1.78 -3.43 14.38
C LEU A 100 -1.54 -3.01 12.92
N SER A 101 -0.91 -1.85 12.72
CA SER A 101 -0.55 -1.35 11.37
C SER A 101 0.33 -2.35 10.63
N LYS A 102 1.36 -2.90 11.27
CA LYS A 102 2.18 -3.98 10.70
C LYS A 102 1.36 -5.21 10.33
N GLY A 103 0.42 -5.62 11.18
CA GLY A 103 -0.48 -6.74 10.90
C GLY A 103 -1.35 -6.50 9.67
N VAL A 104 -1.92 -5.31 9.53
CA VAL A 104 -2.71 -4.91 8.36
C VAL A 104 -1.86 -4.88 7.10
N THR A 105 -0.68 -4.26 7.15
CA THR A 105 0.24 -4.23 6.01
C THR A 105 0.65 -5.64 5.60
N GLN A 106 0.91 -6.53 6.55
CA GLN A 106 1.26 -7.92 6.26
C GLN A 106 0.10 -8.71 5.65
N ALA A 107 -1.13 -8.49 6.11
CA ALA A 107 -2.31 -9.10 5.51
C ALA A 107 -2.50 -8.63 4.06
N MET A 108 -2.26 -7.34 3.79
CA MET A 108 -2.30 -6.79 2.42
C MET A 108 -1.17 -7.33 1.55
N THR A 109 0.07 -7.42 2.03
CA THR A 109 1.15 -8.01 1.24
C THR A 109 0.91 -9.51 0.99
N ALA A 110 0.29 -10.21 1.92
CA ALA A 110 -0.10 -11.60 1.78
C ALA A 110 -1.28 -11.85 0.82
N SER A 111 -2.02 -10.82 0.39
CA SER A 111 -3.04 -10.96 -0.65
C SER A 111 -2.48 -10.77 -2.07
N ILE A 112 -1.27 -10.22 -2.22
CA ILE A 112 -0.64 -10.01 -3.53
C ILE A 112 -0.21 -11.36 -4.13
N PRO A 113 -0.81 -11.84 -5.23
CA PRO A 113 -0.44 -13.13 -5.81
C PRO A 113 1.03 -13.15 -6.23
N CYS A 114 1.72 -14.26 -5.98
CA CYS A 114 3.11 -14.48 -6.39
C CYS A 114 3.32 -14.56 -7.92
N GLY A 115 2.27 -14.34 -8.71
CA GLY A 115 2.31 -14.45 -10.16
C GLY A 115 3.08 -13.31 -10.80
N GLY A 116 4.16 -13.64 -11.52
CA GLY A 116 5.01 -12.69 -12.26
C GLY A 116 4.34 -12.01 -13.48
N GLN A 117 3.01 -11.98 -13.55
CA GLN A 117 2.27 -11.48 -14.70
C GLN A 117 1.41 -10.26 -14.34
N ILE A 118 2.02 -9.22 -13.77
CA ILE A 118 1.38 -7.90 -13.57
C ILE A 118 0.75 -7.40 -14.89
N ARG A 119 1.34 -7.78 -16.03
CA ARG A 119 0.76 -7.52 -17.36
C ARG A 119 -0.58 -8.24 -17.58
N GLN A 120 -0.69 -9.52 -17.24
CA GLN A 120 -1.97 -10.24 -17.35
C GLN A 120 -3.01 -9.70 -16.36
N LEU A 121 -2.61 -9.39 -15.13
CA LEU A 121 -3.51 -8.75 -14.15
C LEU A 121 -4.04 -7.40 -14.64
N ARG A 122 -3.22 -6.59 -15.33
CA ARG A 122 -3.72 -5.36 -15.96
C ARG A 122 -4.76 -5.63 -17.03
N PHE A 123 -4.58 -6.67 -17.84
CA PHE A 123 -5.58 -7.05 -18.84
C PHE A 123 -6.87 -7.54 -18.19
N GLU A 124 -6.80 -8.32 -17.13
CA GLU A 124 -7.98 -8.79 -16.39
C GLU A 124 -8.72 -7.65 -15.67
N VAL A 125 -7.99 -6.71 -15.07
CA VAL A 125 -8.60 -5.51 -14.47
C VAL A 125 -9.25 -4.63 -15.52
N GLN A 126 -8.59 -4.40 -16.67
CA GLN A 126 -9.20 -3.67 -17.78
C GLN A 126 -10.41 -4.42 -18.35
N GLN A 127 -10.36 -5.75 -18.41
CA GLN A 127 -11.47 -6.61 -18.82
C GLN A 127 -12.67 -6.49 -17.88
N SER A 128 -12.45 -6.30 -16.57
CA SER A 128 -13.53 -6.11 -15.59
C SER A 128 -14.36 -4.83 -15.79
N GLN A 129 -13.82 -3.84 -16.53
CA GLN A 129 -14.56 -2.62 -16.88
C GLN A 129 -15.36 -2.73 -18.19
N LEU A 130 -15.17 -3.80 -18.98
CA LEU A 130 -15.98 -4.03 -20.18
C LEU A 130 -17.29 -4.72 -19.81
N SER A 131 -18.41 -4.02 -20.00
CA SER A 131 -19.76 -4.55 -19.73
C SER A 131 -20.21 -5.64 -20.72
N ASP A 132 -19.64 -5.67 -21.93
CA ASP A 132 -19.99 -6.64 -22.96
C ASP A 132 -18.98 -7.82 -22.96
N PRO A 133 -19.42 -9.04 -22.58
CA PRO A 133 -18.53 -10.21 -22.53
C PRO A 133 -18.02 -10.64 -23.92
N ILE A 134 -18.76 -10.34 -25.00
CA ILE A 134 -18.35 -10.71 -26.36
C ILE A 134 -17.16 -9.82 -26.78
N LEU A 135 -17.27 -8.52 -26.57
CA LEU A 135 -16.20 -7.57 -26.87
C LEU A 135 -14.95 -7.85 -26.03
N ALA A 136 -15.12 -8.23 -24.76
CA ALA A 136 -14.03 -8.64 -23.90
C ALA A 136 -13.26 -9.85 -24.46
N GLN A 137 -13.97 -10.86 -24.95
CA GLN A 137 -13.37 -12.04 -25.58
C GLN A 137 -12.62 -11.66 -26.87
N GLU A 138 -13.24 -10.85 -27.73
CA GLU A 138 -12.62 -10.40 -28.98
C GLU A 138 -11.34 -9.62 -28.73
N LEU A 139 -11.36 -8.71 -27.74
CA LEU A 139 -10.21 -7.92 -27.34
C LEU A 139 -9.08 -8.81 -26.79
N GLN A 140 -9.40 -9.78 -25.95
CA GLN A 140 -8.42 -10.72 -25.39
C GLN A 140 -7.79 -11.59 -26.49
N GLU A 141 -8.59 -12.04 -27.45
CA GLU A 141 -8.10 -12.82 -28.59
C GLU A 141 -7.24 -11.96 -29.53
N PHE A 142 -7.59 -10.70 -29.78
CA PHE A 142 -6.75 -9.75 -30.51
C PHE A 142 -5.43 -9.48 -29.78
N ALA A 143 -5.49 -9.27 -28.46
CA ALA A 143 -4.31 -9.05 -27.61
C ALA A 143 -3.33 -10.24 -27.69
N ASN A 144 -3.85 -11.46 -27.65
CA ASN A 144 -3.05 -12.68 -27.69
C ASN A 144 -2.51 -13.02 -29.09
N SER A 145 -3.30 -12.78 -30.14
CA SER A 145 -2.93 -13.18 -31.52
C SER A 145 -2.08 -12.15 -32.25
N CYS A 146 -2.36 -10.85 -32.08
CA CYS A 146 -1.69 -9.77 -32.80
C CYS A 146 -0.71 -9.01 -31.89
N TYR A 147 -1.20 -8.38 -30.82
CA TYR A 147 -0.41 -7.46 -29.98
C TYR A 147 0.75 -8.13 -29.23
N ALA A 148 0.52 -9.26 -28.55
CA ALA A 148 1.58 -9.93 -27.81
C ALA A 148 2.72 -10.38 -28.73
N ARG A 149 2.40 -10.79 -29.96
CA ARG A 149 3.39 -11.20 -30.98
C ARG A 149 4.13 -10.02 -31.57
N SER A 150 3.44 -8.94 -31.93
CA SER A 150 4.08 -7.74 -32.45
C SER A 150 5.03 -7.13 -31.42
N TYR A 151 4.59 -7.06 -30.16
CA TYR A 151 5.40 -6.57 -29.06
C TYR A 151 6.61 -7.46 -28.77
N TYR A 152 6.44 -8.79 -28.80
CA TYR A 152 7.55 -9.74 -28.67
C TYR A 152 8.57 -9.57 -29.80
N ARG A 153 8.10 -9.44 -31.05
CA ARG A 153 8.96 -9.19 -32.21
C ARG A 153 9.74 -7.90 -32.04
N LEU A 154 9.08 -6.80 -31.67
CA LEU A 154 9.70 -5.48 -31.47
C LEU A 154 10.81 -5.55 -30.42
N LYS A 155 10.54 -6.19 -29.29
CA LYS A 155 11.51 -6.36 -28.21
C LYS A 155 12.70 -7.23 -28.62
N ASN A 156 12.47 -8.23 -29.48
CA ASN A 156 13.53 -9.12 -29.95
C ASN A 156 14.35 -8.52 -31.11
N SER A 157 13.75 -7.65 -31.93
CA SER A 157 14.42 -7.02 -33.07
C SER A 157 15.16 -5.72 -32.72
N ASN A 158 14.72 -4.99 -31.69
CA ASN A 158 15.26 -3.69 -31.33
C ASN A 158 15.69 -3.65 -29.84
N PRO A 159 16.98 -3.91 -29.54
CA PRO A 159 17.48 -3.83 -28.17
C PRO A 159 17.58 -2.38 -27.64
N SER A 160 17.57 -1.36 -28.51
CA SER A 160 17.61 0.06 -28.14
C SER A 160 16.40 0.82 -28.69
N LEU A 161 15.28 0.77 -27.97
CA LEU A 161 14.07 1.54 -28.30
C LEU A 161 14.13 2.93 -27.64
N THR A 162 13.82 3.98 -28.40
CA THR A 162 13.63 5.34 -27.85
C THR A 162 12.42 5.38 -26.93
N ASP A 163 12.47 6.17 -25.85
CA ASP A 163 11.37 6.32 -24.87
C ASP A 163 10.01 6.62 -25.51
N LYS A 164 10.00 7.42 -26.59
CA LYS A 164 8.79 7.73 -27.37
C LYS A 164 8.14 6.47 -27.96
N THR A 165 8.95 5.55 -28.47
CA THR A 165 8.49 4.27 -29.04
C THR A 165 8.07 3.28 -27.96
N ILE A 166 8.76 3.28 -26.81
CA ILE A 166 8.38 2.44 -25.67
C ILE A 166 7.00 2.83 -25.15
N ASN A 167 6.72 4.13 -25.03
CA ASN A 167 5.42 4.60 -24.56
C ASN A 167 4.31 4.35 -25.59
N SER A 168 4.57 4.60 -26.88
CA SER A 168 3.57 4.38 -27.92
C SER A 168 3.20 2.91 -28.10
N THR A 169 4.12 1.98 -27.81
CA THR A 169 3.93 0.52 -27.98
C THR A 169 3.37 -0.17 -26.74
N GLY A 170 3.13 0.56 -25.64
CA GLY A 170 2.60 0.01 -24.39
C GLY A 170 1.11 -0.32 -24.38
N TRP A 171 0.38 -0.04 -25.48
CA TRP A 171 -1.06 -0.24 -25.62
C TRP A 171 -1.42 -0.92 -26.94
N ILE A 172 -2.57 -1.58 -26.98
CA ILE A 172 -3.03 -2.45 -28.08
C ILE A 172 -3.29 -1.68 -29.39
N GLY A 173 -3.69 -0.41 -29.32
CA GLY A 173 -3.89 0.47 -30.47
C GLY A 173 -2.68 1.37 -30.74
N SER A 174 -1.47 0.84 -30.54
CA SER A 174 -0.24 1.56 -30.82
C SER A 174 -0.18 2.01 -32.29
N ASP A 175 0.02 3.31 -32.51
CA ASP A 175 0.24 3.88 -33.85
C ASP A 175 1.46 3.25 -34.54
N TYR A 176 2.48 2.89 -33.77
CA TYR A 176 3.68 2.23 -34.29
C TYR A 176 3.37 0.85 -34.88
N PHE A 177 2.53 0.04 -34.23
CA PHE A 177 2.16 -1.29 -34.74
C PHE A 177 1.17 -1.23 -35.91
N LEU A 178 0.41 -0.14 -36.04
CA LEU A 178 -0.53 0.08 -37.14
C LEU A 178 0.19 0.55 -38.42
N ASN A 179 1.15 1.47 -38.30
CA ASN A 179 1.80 2.11 -39.46
C ASN A 179 3.09 1.42 -39.91
N THR A 180 3.66 0.51 -39.10
CA THR A 180 4.92 -0.16 -39.44
C THR A 180 4.66 -1.55 -40.00
N GLU A 181 5.18 -1.82 -41.20
CA GLU A 181 5.09 -3.12 -41.85
C GLU A 181 5.73 -4.23 -40.99
N GLY A 182 5.18 -5.44 -41.06
CA GLY A 182 5.68 -6.59 -40.29
C GLY A 182 5.03 -6.79 -38.91
N TYR A 183 4.14 -5.91 -38.47
CA TYR A 183 3.41 -6.04 -37.21
C TYR A 183 1.94 -6.41 -37.42
N TYR A 184 1.00 -5.47 -37.32
CA TYR A 184 -0.43 -5.79 -37.44
C TYR A 184 -0.87 -6.16 -38.85
N ASP A 185 -0.13 -5.75 -39.86
CA ASP A 185 -0.33 -6.19 -41.24
C ASP A 185 0.02 -7.68 -41.45
N THR A 186 0.97 -8.21 -40.66
CA THR A 186 1.44 -9.60 -40.81
C THR A 186 0.81 -10.56 -39.80
N TYR A 187 0.55 -10.11 -38.58
CA TYR A 187 -0.05 -10.95 -37.54
C TYR A 187 -1.56 -10.80 -37.55
N THR A 188 -2.25 -11.84 -38.01
CA THR A 188 -3.71 -11.90 -38.07
C THR A 188 -4.30 -12.86 -37.03
N SER A 189 -5.64 -12.83 -36.89
CA SER A 189 -6.38 -13.75 -36.02
C SER A 189 -6.07 -15.20 -36.40
N LYS A 190 -5.73 -16.02 -35.40
CA LYS A 190 -5.52 -17.47 -35.59
C LYS A 190 -6.83 -18.25 -35.75
N GLN A 191 -7.95 -17.62 -35.36
CA GLN A 191 -9.28 -18.21 -35.44
C GLN A 191 -10.10 -17.47 -36.50
N PRO A 192 -10.92 -18.20 -37.28
CA PRO A 192 -11.79 -17.57 -38.27
C PRO A 192 -12.80 -16.64 -37.59
N ARG A 193 -12.94 -15.42 -38.12
CA ARG A 193 -13.88 -14.42 -37.59
C ARG A 193 -15.11 -14.38 -38.47
N LYS A 194 -16.28 -14.59 -37.87
CA LYS A 194 -17.57 -14.53 -38.59
C LYS A 194 -17.79 -13.22 -39.36
N ALA A 195 -17.25 -12.11 -38.86
CA ALA A 195 -17.41 -10.78 -39.45
C ALA A 195 -16.40 -10.47 -40.59
N TRP A 196 -15.34 -11.27 -40.75
CA TRP A 196 -14.33 -11.11 -41.80
C TRP A 196 -14.08 -12.47 -42.48
N PRO A 197 -14.89 -12.81 -43.51
CA PRO A 197 -14.77 -14.07 -44.26
C PRO A 197 -13.51 -14.15 -45.12
#